data_AF-A0A7W7LIC6-F1
#
_entry.id   AF-A0A7W7LIC6-F1
#
_cell.length_a   1.000
_cell.length_b   1.000
_cell.length_c   1.000
_cell.angle_alpha   90.00
_cell.angle_beta   90.00
_cell.angle_gamma   90.00
#
_symmetry.space_group_name_H-M   'P 1'
#
loop_
_entity.id
_entity.type
_entity.pdbx_description
1 polymer ?
#
loop_
_entity_poly.entity_id
_entity_poly.type
_entity_poly.pdbx_seq_one_letter_code
_entity_poly.pdbx_strand_id
1 'polypeptide(L)' 'MVLDPHRWLELRRFRGLYESGAMSLREIAKETGLNRRTVAKYLSGETPVTPPRRAPNGQPYRRMVMRSRR' A
#
# COMPACT_ATOMS: atom_id res chain seq x y z
N MET A 1 6.69 -4.79 -5.28
CA MET A 1 6.18 -5.71 -4.23
C MET A 1 4.77 -6.11 -4.59
N VAL A 2 4.53 -7.40 -4.72
CA VAL A 2 3.18 -7.96 -4.86
C VAL A 2 2.65 -8.15 -3.44
N LEU A 3 1.51 -7.51 -3.14
CA LEU A 3 0.88 -7.59 -1.83
C LEU A 3 0.29 -8.98 -1.62
N ASP A 4 0.40 -9.50 -0.39
CA ASP A 4 -0.24 -10.75 -0.01
C ASP A 4 -1.79 -10.63 -0.14
N PRO A 5 -2.49 -11.67 -0.64
CA PRO A 5 -3.94 -11.63 -0.81
C PRO A 5 -4.72 -11.32 0.48
N HIS A 6 -4.28 -11.81 1.65
CA HIS A 6 -4.93 -11.48 2.92
C HIS A 6 -4.77 -10.00 3.24
N ARG A 7 -3.54 -9.47 3.12
CA ARG A 7 -3.27 -8.03 3.35
C ARG A 7 -4.04 -7.12 2.39
N TRP A 8 -4.30 -7.59 1.17
CA TRP A 8 -5.14 -6.88 0.21
C TRP A 8 -6.60 -6.81 0.63
N LEU A 9 -7.17 -7.91 1.16
CA LEU A 9 -8.52 -7.89 1.73
C LEU A 9 -8.61 -6.95 2.94
N GLU A 10 -7.59 -6.91 3.79
CA GLU A 10 -7.56 -5.97 4.92
C GLU A 10 -7.65 -4.51 4.46
N LEU A 11 -6.84 -4.12 3.48
CA LEU A 11 -6.88 -2.77 2.90
C LEU A 11 -8.25 -2.40 2.35
N ARG A 12 -8.98 -3.35 1.75
CA ARG A 12 -10.33 -3.10 1.24
C ARG A 12 -11.32 -2.76 2.35
N ARG A 13 -11.15 -3.29 3.57
CA ARG A 13 -11.98 -2.93 4.73
C ARG A 13 -11.78 -1.46 5.12
N PHE A 14 -10.55 -0.96 5.02
CA PHE A 14 -10.22 0.44 5.29
C PHE A 14 -10.61 1.41 4.17
N ARG A 15 -11.03 0.91 3.00
CA ARG A 15 -11.38 1.77 1.87
C ARG A 15 -12.56 2.69 2.18
N GLY A 16 -13.61 2.16 2.80
CA GLY A 16 -14.77 2.97 3.21
C GLY A 16 -14.40 4.04 4.24
N LEU A 17 -13.50 3.71 5.16
CA LEU A 17 -12.99 4.65 6.18
C LEU A 17 -12.08 5.74 5.58
N TYR A 18 -11.34 5.41 4.53
CA TYR A 18 -10.51 6.35 3.80
C TYR A 18 -11.36 7.29 2.93
N GLU A 19 -12.33 6.75 2.19
CA GLU A 19 -13.23 7.52 1.33
C GLU A 19 -14.14 8.45 2.15
N SER A 20 -14.56 8.05 3.35
CA SER A 20 -15.30 8.92 4.27
C SER A 20 -14.44 9.98 4.96
N GLY A 21 -13.11 9.93 4.79
CA GLY A 21 -12.16 10.79 5.49
C GLY A 21 -12.02 10.50 6.99
N ALA A 22 -12.65 9.45 7.51
CA ALA A 22 -12.59 9.07 8.92
C ALA A 22 -11.20 8.56 9.33
N MET A 23 -10.40 8.07 8.37
CA MET A 23 -9.07 7.54 8.63
C MET A 23 -8.07 7.97 7.56
N SER A 24 -6.89 8.44 7.99
CA SER A 24 -5.83 8.88 7.08
C SER A 24 -4.97 7.72 6.57
N LEU A 25 -4.29 7.93 5.44
CA LEU A 25 -3.31 6.96 4.90
C LEU A 25 -2.21 6.58 5.90
N ARG A 26 -1.88 7.48 6.84
CA ARG A 26 -0.87 7.21 7.88
C ARG A 26 -1.39 6.27 8.95
N GLU A 27 -2.64 6.42 9.35
CA GLU A 27 -3.27 5.56 10.35
C GLU A 27 -3.49 4.16 9.77
N ILE A 28 -4.00 4.08 8.54
CA ILE A 28 -4.19 2.79 7.85
C ILE A 28 -2.85 2.06 7.67
N ALA A 29 -1.76 2.79 7.39
CA ALA A 29 -0.42 2.22 7.30
C ALA A 29 0.09 1.65 8.64
N LYS A 30 -0.22 2.31 9.77
CA LYS A 30 0.10 1.81 11.10
C LYS A 30 -0.71 0.55 11.42
N GLU A 31 -2.01 0.59 11.15
CA GLU A 31 -2.94 -0.51 11.44
C GLU A 31 -2.61 -1.78 10.66
N THR A 32 -2.29 -1.62 9.37
CA THR A 32 -1.96 -2.75 8.48
C THR A 32 -0.48 -3.16 8.54
N GLY A 33 0.37 -2.38 9.23
CA GLY A 33 1.83 -2.54 9.20
C GLY A 33 2.46 -2.35 7.81
N LEU A 34 1.72 -1.74 6.87
CA LEU A 34 2.18 -1.50 5.50
C LEU A 34 2.85 -0.14 5.34
N ASN A 35 3.67 0.00 4.30
CA ASN A 35 4.22 1.31 3.95
C ASN A 35 3.10 2.22 3.42
N ARG A 36 3.07 3.49 3.84
CA ARG A 36 2.14 4.50 3.33
C ARG A 36 2.06 4.57 1.80
N ARG A 37 3.19 4.38 1.09
CA ARG A 37 3.19 4.33 -0.39
C ARG A 37 2.41 3.14 -0.94
N THR A 38 2.48 1.99 -0.26
CA THR A 38 1.70 0.80 -0.59
C THR A 38 0.22 1.07 -0.34
N VAL A 39 -0.13 1.58 0.84
CA VAL A 39 -1.52 1.93 1.18
C VAL A 39 -2.12 2.91 0.15
N ALA A 40 -1.39 3.98 -0.18
CA ALA A 40 -1.82 4.94 -1.20
C ALA A 40 -2.05 4.26 -2.55
N LYS A 41 -1.08 3.47 -3.04
CA LYS A 41 -1.21 2.74 -4.31
C LYS A 41 -2.48 1.87 -4.38
N TYR A 42 -2.79 1.15 -3.30
CA TYR A 42 -3.91 0.21 -3.27
C TYR A 42 -5.27 0.86 -2.94
N LEU A 43 -5.29 2.02 -2.29
CA LEU A 43 -6.52 2.76 -2.00
C LEU A 43 -6.89 3.79 -3.08
N SER A 44 -5.92 4.35 -3.81
CA SER A 44 -6.13 5.38 -4.83
C SER A 44 -6.80 4.90 -6.14
N GLY A 45 -7.20 3.64 -6.24
CA GLY A 45 -8.10 3.17 -7.31
C GLY A 45 -7.45 2.62 -8.58
N GLU A 46 -6.13 2.66 -8.73
CA GLU A 46 -5.41 2.07 -9.88
C GLU A 46 -5.01 0.60 -9.67
N THR A 47 -5.63 -0.10 -8.71
CA THR A 47 -5.37 -1.53 -8.52
C THR A 47 -6.56 -2.36 -8.99
N PRO A 48 -6.32 -3.37 -9.86
CA PRO A 48 -7.39 -4.18 -10.40
C PRO A 48 -8.18 -4.89 -9.29
N VAL A 49 -9.46 -5.17 -9.57
CA VAL A 49 -10.40 -5.86 -8.66
C VAL A 49 -9.92 -7.29 -8.34
N THR A 50 -8.93 -7.80 -9.07
CA THR A 50 -8.30 -9.10 -8.84
C THR A 50 -7.07 -8.98 -7.93
N PRO A 51 -6.85 -9.95 -7.01
CA PRO A 51 -5.66 -9.97 -6.19
C PRO A 51 -4.42 -9.93 -7.10
N PRO A 52 -3.40 -9.13 -6.76
CA PRO A 52 -2.23 -9.00 -7.62
C PRO A 52 -1.54 -10.37 -7.72
N ARG A 53 -1.66 -11.01 -8.89
CA ARG A 53 -0.94 -12.25 -9.19
C ARG A 53 0.55 -11.97 -9.07
N ARG A 54 1.28 -12.77 -8.28
CA ARG A 54 2.74 -12.76 -8.29
C ARG A 54 3.20 -13.11 -9.70
N ALA A 55 3.69 -12.13 -10.45
CA ALA A 55 4.61 -12.42 -11.54
C ALA A 55 5.93 -12.89 -10.89
N PRO A 56 6.41 -14.11 -11.19
CA PRO A 56 7.78 -14.47 -10.84
C PRO A 56 8.66 -13.65 -11.78
N ASN A 57 9.30 -12.60 -11.27
CA ASN A 57 10.65 -12.17 -11.65
C ASN A 57 10.99 -10.79 -11.09
N GLY A 58 12.05 -10.79 -10.26
CA GLY A 58 13.11 -9.78 -10.17
C GLY A 58 12.72 -8.32 -9.95
N GLN A 59 13.08 -7.78 -8.78
CA GLN A 59 13.96 -6.60 -8.60
C GLN A 59 13.83 -6.12 -7.13
N PRO A 60 14.90 -6.12 -6.33
CA PRO A 60 14.87 -5.57 -4.98
C PRO A 60 14.81 -4.04 -5.06
N TYR A 61 13.91 -3.46 -4.27
CA TYR A 61 13.74 -2.01 -4.14
C TYR A 61 15.04 -1.38 -3.63
N ARG A 62 15.76 -0.67 -4.49
CA ARG A 62 16.92 0.11 -4.07
C ARG A 62 16.44 1.35 -3.31
N ARG A 63 16.65 1.32 -1.99
CA ARG A 63 16.44 2.41 -1.04
C ARG A 63 17.41 3.55 -1.39
N MET A 64 16.94 4.63 -2.00
CA MET A 64 17.72 5.87 -2.11
C MET A 64 17.14 6.91 -1.14
N VAL A 65 17.71 6.93 0.07
CA VAL A 65 17.65 8.09 0.95
C VAL A 65 18.75 9.02 0.44
N MET A 66 18.38 10.12 -0.22
CA MET A 66 19.26 11.28 -0.30
C MET A 66 18.72 12.32 0.68
N ARG A 67 19.31 12.32 1.88
CA ARG A 67 19.40 13.51 2.71
C ARG A 67 20.65 14.24 2.22
N SER A 68 20.48 15.32 1.46
CA SER A 68 21.56 16.29 1.26
C SER A 68 21.08 17.64 1.81
N ARG A 69 21.64 18.01 2.94
CA ARG A 69 21.71 19.38 3.45
C ARG A 69 23.11 19.53 4.05
N ARG A 70 24.00 20.13 3.29
CA ARG A 70 24.97 21.13 3.75
C ARG A 70 25.32 22.01 2.56
#